data_AF-A0A849Y246-F1
#
_entry.id   AF-A0A849Y246-F1
#
_cell.length_a   1.000
_cell.length_b   1.000
_cell.length_c   1.000
_cell.angle_alpha   90.00
_cell.angle_beta   90.00
_cell.angle_gamma   90.00
#
_symmetry.space_group_name_H-M   'P 1'
#
loop_
_entity.id
_entity.type
_entity.pdbx_description
1 polymer ?
#
loop_
_entity_poly.entity_id
_entity_poly.type
_entity_poly.pdbx_seq_one_letter_code
_entity_poly.pdbx_strand_id
1 'polypeptide(L)'
;MKKFEFTGETKTISLLFRTATLHRIRAVAEFGLVKIGDLGGWIEKEENLSHEGKAWVCGDAEVCGDAKVWGNAKVCGDAEVCGDAKVWGNAEVCGDAKVCG
;
A
#
# COMPACT_ATOMS: atom_id res chain seq x y z
N MET A 1 16.26 2.01 -6.58
CA MET A 1 15.75 3.38 -6.75
C MET A 1 14.47 3.48 -5.94
N LYS A 2 14.24 4.57 -5.19
CA LYS A 2 12.96 4.73 -4.48
C LYS A 2 11.85 4.97 -5.48
N LYS A 3 10.70 4.33 -5.24
CA LYS A 3 9.53 4.39 -6.12
C LYS A 3 8.44 5.32 -5.59
N PHE A 4 8.42 5.50 -4.27
CA PHE A 4 7.52 6.42 -3.58
C PHE A 4 8.20 7.01 -2.35
N GLU A 5 7.57 8.01 -1.78
CA GLU A 5 7.88 8.62 -0.50
C GLU A 5 6.60 8.83 0.32
N PHE A 6 6.74 9.08 1.62
CA PHE A 6 5.62 9.55 2.45
C PHE A 6 5.40 11.04 2.24
N THR A 7 4.14 11.42 2.05
CA THR A 7 3.74 12.82 1.85
C THR A 7 3.82 13.65 3.13
N GLY A 8 3.81 13.00 4.30
CA GLY A 8 3.62 13.63 5.61
C GLY A 8 2.17 13.59 6.10
N GLU A 9 1.20 13.32 5.22
CA GLU A 9 -0.19 13.07 5.61
C GLU A 9 -0.30 11.74 6.35
N THR A 10 -1.02 11.75 7.47
CA THR A 10 -1.23 10.56 8.30
C THR A 10 -2.70 10.38 8.67
N LYS A 11 -3.09 9.14 8.90
CA LYS A 11 -4.35 8.78 9.55
C LYS A 11 -4.13 7.62 10.51
N THR A 12 -5.03 7.51 11.48
CA THR A 12 -4.96 6.49 12.51
C THR A 12 -6.11 5.51 12.34
N ILE A 13 -5.80 4.22 12.36
CA ILE A 13 -6.80 3.15 12.31
C ILE A 13 -6.75 2.33 13.60
N SER A 14 -7.92 1.88 14.06
CA SER A 14 -8.05 0.99 15.21
C SER A 14 -8.13 -0.46 14.72
N LEU A 15 -7.13 -1.25 15.10
CA LEU A 15 -7.09 -2.69 14.89
C LEU A 15 -7.48 -3.42 16.18
N LEU A 16 -7.84 -4.69 16.05
CA LEU A 16 -8.40 -5.49 17.15
C LEU A 16 -7.57 -5.48 18.44
N PHE A 17 -6.24 -5.38 18.32
CA PHE A 17 -5.31 -5.42 19.45
C PHE A 17 -4.34 -4.23 19.52
N ARG A 18 -4.45 -3.26 18.61
CA ARG A 18 -3.56 -2.09 18.59
C ARG A 18 -4.10 -0.97 17.71
N THR A 19 -3.43 0.16 17.77
CA THR A 19 -3.62 1.28 16.84
C THR A 19 -2.48 1.30 15.82
N ALA A 20 -2.76 1.62 14.57
CA ALA A 20 -1.75 1.83 13.53
C ALA A 20 -1.87 3.24 12.96
N THR A 21 -0.72 3.87 12.71
CA THR A 21 -0.63 5.14 11.98
C THR A 21 -0.24 4.81 10.55
N LEU A 22 -1.09 5.18 9.59
CA LEU A 22 -0.79 5.03 8.18
C LEU A 22 -0.32 6.35 7.59
N HIS A 23 0.55 6.25 6.59
CA HIS A 23 1.15 7.35 5.86
C HIS A 23 0.70 7.30 4.40
N ARG A 24 0.21 8.43 3.88
CA ARG A 24 -0.13 8.54 2.46
C ARG A 24 1.15 8.54 1.65
N ILE A 25 1.24 7.68 0.64
CA ILE A 25 2.38 7.62 -0.26
C ILE A 25 2.19 8.49 -1.50
N ARG A 26 3.30 8.95 -2.08
CA ARG A 26 3.35 9.62 -3.38
C ARG A 26 4.45 9.03 -4.24
N ALA A 27 4.17 8.80 -5.52
CA ALA A 27 5.16 8.28 -6.45
C ALA A 27 6.28 9.30 -6.74
N VAL A 28 7.53 8.83 -6.72
CA VAL A 28 8.72 9.62 -7.08
C VAL A 28 9.44 9.08 -8.32
N ALA A 29 8.87 8.06 -8.96
CA ALA A 29 9.32 7.48 -10.22
C ALA A 29 8.12 7.04 -11.05
N GLU A 30 8.28 6.94 -12.38
CA GLU A 30 7.26 6.38 -13.26
C GLU A 30 7.40 4.87 -13.41
N PHE A 31 6.30 4.12 -13.30
CA PHE A 31 6.28 2.67 -13.50
C PHE A 31 4.87 2.17 -13.82
N GLY A 32 4.76 1.37 -14.88
CA GLY A 32 3.45 0.90 -15.34
C GLY A 32 2.56 2.08 -15.74
N LEU A 33 1.44 2.25 -15.03
CA LEU A 33 0.51 3.36 -15.23
C LEU A 33 0.71 4.52 -14.23
N VAL A 34 1.62 4.37 -13.26
CA VAL A 34 1.88 5.37 -12.22
C VAL A 34 2.88 6.40 -12.73
N LYS A 35 2.55 7.68 -12.52
CA LYS A 35 3.37 8.85 -12.88
C LYS A 35 3.99 9.49 -11.65
N ILE A 36 5.09 10.23 -11.86
CA ILE A 36 5.73 10.99 -10.79
C ILE A 36 4.73 12.01 -10.24
N GLY A 37 4.58 12.05 -8.91
CA GLY A 37 3.66 12.92 -8.22
C GLY A 37 2.28 12.31 -7.93
N ASP A 38 1.95 11.15 -8.50
CA ASP A 38 0.68 10.48 -8.23
C ASP A 38 0.56 10.12 -6.75
N LEU A 39 -0.56 10.49 -6.13
CA LEU A 39 -0.91 10.02 -4.80
C LEU A 39 -1.30 8.54 -4.86
N GLY A 40 -0.64 7.73 -4.02
CA GLY A 40 -1.03 6.34 -3.78
C GLY A 40 -2.03 6.25 -2.63
N GLY A 41 -2.18 5.07 -2.04
CA GLY A 41 -2.98 4.84 -0.84
C GLY A 41 -2.16 5.03 0.43
N TRP A 42 -2.49 4.24 1.44
CA TRP A 42 -1.97 4.39 2.80
C TRP A 42 -1.20 3.15 3.22
N ILE A 43 0.03 3.34 3.71
CA ILE A 43 0.81 2.23 4.28
C ILE A 43 1.36 2.60 5.65
N GLU A 44 1.51 1.64 6.54
CA GLU A 44 2.04 1.90 7.89
C GLU A 44 3.56 2.13 7.89
N LYS A 45 4.30 1.33 7.13
CA LYS A 45 5.77 1.37 7.06
C LYS A 45 6.28 1.10 5.65
N GLU A 46 7.50 1.56 5.36
CA GLU A 46 8.10 1.51 4.01
C GLU A 46 8.15 0.06 3.47
N GLU A 47 8.31 -0.93 4.37
CA GLU A 47 8.36 -2.36 4.04
C GLU A 47 7.02 -2.93 3.54
N ASN A 48 5.89 -2.26 3.78
CA ASN A 48 4.59 -2.74 3.33
C ASN A 48 4.45 -2.72 1.79
N LEU A 49 5.20 -1.87 1.10
CA LEU A 49 5.16 -1.75 -0.35
C LEU A 49 6.57 -1.77 -0.94
N SER A 50 6.86 -2.75 -1.79
CA SER A 50 8.18 -2.87 -2.41
C SER A 50 8.48 -1.72 -3.37
N HIS A 51 9.71 -1.20 -3.27
CA HIS A 51 10.30 -0.31 -4.27
C HIS A 51 10.68 -1.04 -5.57
N GLU A 52 10.72 -2.36 -5.57
CA GLU A 52 10.96 -3.16 -6.77
C GLU A 52 9.66 -3.48 -7.51
N GLY A 53 9.78 -3.73 -8.81
CA GLY A 53 8.64 -4.04 -9.67
C GLY A 53 7.60 -2.92 -9.75
N LYS A 54 6.39 -3.29 -10.20
CA LYS A 54 5.29 -2.36 -10.48
C LYS A 54 4.22 -2.35 -9.39
N ALA A 55 4.47 -3.00 -8.25
CA ALA A 55 3.52 -3.05 -7.16
C ALA A 55 3.07 -1.65 -6.71
N TRP A 56 1.78 -1.44 -6.51
CA TRP A 56 1.24 -0.14 -6.13
C TRP A 56 0.01 -0.24 -5.23
N VAL A 57 -0.07 0.66 -4.26
CA VAL A 57 -1.26 0.91 -3.44
C VAL A 57 -1.83 2.25 -3.89
N CYS A 58 -3.09 2.30 -4.30
CA CYS A 58 -3.76 3.51 -4.77
C CYS A 58 -5.18 3.64 -4.21
N GLY A 59 -5.80 4.80 -4.42
CA GLY A 59 -7.10 5.11 -3.81
C GLY A 59 -6.96 5.34 -2.31
N ASP A 60 -7.90 4.82 -1.53
CA ASP A 60 -7.89 4.91 -0.06
C ASP A 60 -7.48 3.59 0.61
N ALA A 61 -7.03 2.64 -0.19
CA ALA A 61 -6.54 1.34 0.25
C ALA A 61 -5.46 1.46 1.33
N GLU A 62 -5.51 0.52 2.26
CA GLU A 62 -4.73 0.50 3.48
C GLU A 62 -3.90 -0.78 3.58
N VAL A 63 -2.59 -0.64 3.80
CA VAL A 63 -1.69 -1.77 4.05
C VAL A 63 -0.97 -1.57 5.37
N CYS A 64 -1.17 -2.48 6.32
CA CYS A 64 -0.66 -2.34 7.69
C CYS A 64 -0.19 -3.65 8.30
N GLY A 65 0.46 -3.58 9.46
CA GLY A 65 1.10 -4.73 10.11
C GLY A 65 2.32 -5.19 9.33
N ASP A 66 2.51 -6.51 9.24
CA ASP A 66 3.61 -7.15 8.52
C ASP A 66 3.24 -7.51 7.07
N ALA A 67 2.09 -7.01 6.60
CA ALA A 67 1.61 -7.20 5.26
C ALA A 67 2.60 -6.64 4.24
N LYS A 68 2.76 -7.34 3.11
CA LYS A 68 3.73 -6.98 2.07
C LYS A 68 3.07 -7.04 0.70
N VAL A 69 3.31 -6.00 -0.10
CA VAL A 69 2.88 -5.89 -1.50
C VAL A 69 4.10 -5.77 -2.41
N TRP A 70 4.28 -6.70 -3.35
CA TRP A 70 5.44 -6.70 -4.26
C TRP A 70 5.16 -7.32 -5.64
N GLY A 71 6.15 -7.31 -6.52
CA GLY A 71 5.98 -7.77 -7.91
C GLY A 71 5.22 -6.73 -8.75
N ASN A 72 4.11 -7.14 -9.38
CA ASN A 72 3.21 -6.27 -10.15
C ASN A 72 1.83 -6.13 -9.49
N ALA A 73 1.72 -6.47 -8.19
CA ALA A 73 0.45 -6.47 -7.50
C ALA A 73 -0.17 -5.08 -7.38
N LYS A 74 -1.49 -4.99 -7.44
CA LYS A 74 -2.24 -3.74 -7.26
C LYS A 74 -3.19 -3.87 -6.10
N VAL A 75 -3.18 -2.88 -5.21
CA VAL A 75 -4.15 -2.74 -4.12
C VAL A 75 -4.86 -1.40 -4.32
N CYS A 76 -6.17 -1.42 -4.49
CA CYS A 76 -6.94 -0.25 -4.93
C CYS A 76 -8.33 -0.12 -4.28
N GLY A 77 -8.98 1.02 -4.43
CA GLY A 77 -10.29 1.29 -3.82
C GLY A 77 -10.16 1.50 -2.31
N ASP A 78 -11.04 0.88 -1.54
CA ASP A 78 -11.09 0.90 -0.07
C ASP A 78 -10.54 -0.39 0.56
N ALA A 79 -9.67 -1.10 -0.19
CA ALA A 79 -9.18 -2.40 0.21
C ALA A 79 -8.28 -2.33 1.46
N GLU A 80 -8.42 -3.32 2.34
CA GLU A 80 -7.65 -3.45 3.58
C GLU A 80 -6.76 -4.69 3.51
N VAL A 81 -5.45 -4.52 3.65
CA VAL A 81 -4.47 -5.61 3.71
C VAL A 81 -3.70 -5.51 5.01
N CYS A 82 -3.83 -6.52 5.88
CA CYS A 82 -3.28 -6.46 7.25
C CYS A 82 -2.71 -7.80 7.75
N GLY A 83 -2.10 -7.76 8.94
CA GLY A 83 -1.49 -8.94 9.56
C GLY A 83 -0.23 -9.38 8.82
N ASP A 84 -0.10 -10.68 8.55
CA ASP A 84 1.03 -11.29 7.81
C ASP A 84 0.74 -11.47 6.30
N ALA A 85 -0.28 -10.77 5.77
CA ALA A 85 -0.75 -10.95 4.39
C ALA A 85 0.34 -10.67 3.33
N LYS A 86 0.34 -11.50 2.28
CA LYS A 86 1.33 -11.45 1.20
C LYS A 86 0.63 -11.29 -0.14
N VAL A 87 0.72 -10.10 -0.74
CA VAL A 87 0.12 -9.78 -2.04
C VAL A 87 1.24 -9.62 -3.07
N TRP A 88 1.29 -10.50 -4.06
CA TRP A 88 2.43 -10.55 -4.98
C TRP A 88 2.08 -11.08 -6.37
N GLY A 89 3.05 -11.05 -7.27
CA GLY A 89 2.86 -11.47 -8.66
C GLY A 89 2.01 -10.44 -9.40
N ASN A 90 0.94 -10.88 -10.07
CA ASN A 90 -0.01 -10.02 -10.79
C ASN A 90 -1.37 -9.91 -10.04
N ALA A 91 -1.37 -10.10 -8.72
CA ALA A 91 -2.60 -10.03 -7.92
C ALA A 91 -3.24 -8.64 -7.97
N GLU A 92 -4.57 -8.59 -8.02
CA GLU A 92 -5.34 -7.35 -7.93
C GLU A 92 -6.33 -7.48 -6.76
N VAL A 93 -6.18 -6.60 -5.77
CA VAL A 93 -7.06 -6.50 -4.59
C VAL A 93 -7.73 -5.13 -4.67
N CYS A 94 -9.03 -5.10 -4.89
CA CYS A 94 -9.74 -3.86 -5.20
C CYS A 94 -11.15 -3.82 -4.59
N GLY A 95 -11.73 -2.62 -4.51
CA GLY A 95 -13.03 -2.39 -3.88
C GLY A 95 -12.92 -2.51 -2.36
N ASP A 96 -13.93 -3.08 -1.70
CA ASP A 96 -13.99 -3.23 -0.23
C ASP A 96 -13.33 -4.52 0.28
N ALA A 97 -12.36 -5.06 -0.47
CA ALA A 97 -11.75 -6.34 -0.17
C ALA A 97 -10.92 -6.28 1.13
N LYS A 98 -11.05 -7.30 1.99
CA LYS A 98 -10.24 -7.47 3.20
C LYS A 98 -9.36 -8.71 3.08
N VAL A 99 -8.05 -8.52 3.19
CA VAL A 99 -7.04 -9.60 3.15
C VAL A 99 -6.25 -9.57 4.45
N CYS A 100 -6.43 -10.60 5.27
CA CYS A 100 -5.77 -10.73 6.58
C CYS A 100 -4.90 -11.98 6.58
N GLY A 101 -3.69 -11.89 7.15
CA GLY A 101 -2.77 -13.02 7.33
C GLY A 101 -2.42 -13.24 8.78
#